data_AF-A0A6A1JLJ6-F1
#
_entry.id   AF-A0A6A1JLJ6-F1
#
_cell.length_a   1.000
_cell.length_b   1.000
_cell.length_c   1.000
_cell.angle_alpha   90.00
_cell.angle_beta   90.00
_cell.angle_gamma   90.00
#
_symmetry.space_group_name_H-M   'P 1'
#
loop_
_entity.id
_entity.type
_entity.pdbx_description
1 polymer ?
#
loop_
_entity_poly.entity_id
_entity_poly.type
_entity_poly.pdbx_seq_one_letter_code
_entity_poly.pdbx_strand_id
1 'polypeptide(L)' 'MWNPRRKTNSRPEYSYAPIYSRWAVYRWTESGNISTGDKVAEFPTREEAREECYRLNGWKYEKTERS' A
#
# COMPACT_ATOMS: atom_id res chain seq x y z
N MET A 1 -6.89 8.17 10.27
CA MET A 1 -6.52 8.64 8.91
C MET A 1 -5.00 8.67 8.83
N TRP A 2 -4.40 8.19 7.74
CA TRP A 2 -2.94 8.19 7.58
C TRP A 2 -2.42 9.64 7.67
N ASN A 3 -1.55 9.90 8.64
CA ASN A 3 -0.99 11.23 8.92
C ASN A 3 0.35 11.38 8.19
N PRO A 4 0.46 12.21 7.14
CA PRO A 4 1.69 12.36 6.34
C PRO A 4 2.82 13.15 7.05
N ARG A 5 2.74 13.37 8.37
CA ARG A 5 3.65 14.27 9.12
C ARG A 5 4.71 13.57 9.97
N ARG A 6 5.09 12.33 9.64
CA ARG A 6 6.32 11.73 10.16
C ARG A 6 7.27 11.48 9.01
N LYS A 7 8.24 12.39 8.90
CA LYS A 7 9.42 12.33 8.03
C LYS A 7 10.31 11.17 8.50
N THR A 8 9.89 9.93 8.27
CA THR A 8 10.79 8.79 8.12
C THR A 8 10.94 8.62 6.62
N ASN A 9 12.16 8.80 6.11
CA ASN A 9 12.52 8.84 4.70
C ASN A 9 12.20 7.57 3.88
N SER A 10 11.47 6.62 4.45
CA SER A 10 11.14 5.35 3.81
C SER A 10 9.72 5.43 3.30
N ARG A 11 9.57 5.75 2.01
CA ARG A 11 8.33 5.49 1.28
C ARG A 11 7.97 4.00 1.50
N PRO A 12 6.71 3.65 1.81
CA PRO A 12 6.34 2.25 2.02
C PRO A 12 6.66 1.42 0.77
N GLU A 13 7.19 0.21 0.98
CA GLU A 13 7.57 -0.70 -0.13
C GLU A 13 6.33 -1.09 -0.95
N TYR A 14 5.15 -1.12 -0.35
CA TYR A 14 3.90 -1.37 -1.08
C TYR A 14 2.90 -0.22 -0.87
N SER A 15 2.22 0.16 -1.95
CA SER A 15 1.14 1.14 -1.92
C SER A 15 0.00 0.67 -2.81
N TYR A 16 -1.23 1.03 -2.49
CA TYR A 16 -2.39 0.73 -3.33
C TYR A 16 -2.94 2.02 -3.94
N ALA A 17 -3.39 1.95 -5.20
CA ALA A 17 -3.99 3.06 -5.92
C ALA A 17 -5.18 2.60 -6.78
N PRO A 18 -6.18 3.47 -7.00
CA PRO A 18 -7.30 3.13 -7.88
C PRO A 18 -6.83 3.04 -9.34
N ILE A 19 -7.21 1.95 -10.01
CA ILE A 19 -7.11 1.75 -11.46
C ILE A 19 -8.53 1.62 -11.98
N TYR A 20 -9.03 2.65 -12.66
CA TYR A 20 -10.40 2.70 -13.18
C TYR A 20 -11.44 2.29 -12.10
N SER A 21 -12.11 1.15 -12.27
CA SER A 21 -13.11 0.60 -11.34
C SER A 21 -12.53 -0.41 -10.35
N ARG A 22 -11.21 -0.53 -10.25
CA ARG A 22 -10.47 -1.51 -9.44
C ARG A 22 -9.37 -0.82 -8.62
N TRP A 23 -8.71 -1.60 -7.78
CA TRP A 23 -7.63 -1.15 -6.91
C TRP A 23 -6.40 -2.02 -7.12
N ALA A 24 -5.31 -1.41 -7.56
CA ALA A 24 -4.04 -2.10 -7.79
C ALA A 24 -3.07 -1.85 -6.63
N VAL A 25 -2.35 -2.89 -6.23
CA VAL A 25 -1.23 -2.81 -5.29
C VAL A 25 0.05 -2.77 -6.08
N TYR A 26 0.86 -1.75 -5.81
CA TYR A 26 2.15 -1.50 -6.41
C TYR A 26 3.26 -1.76 -5.40
N ARG A 27 4.32 -2.44 -5.84
CA ARG A 27 5.58 -2.54 -5.14
C ARG A 27 6.51 -1.46 -5.64
N TRP A 28 6.90 -0.59 -4.74
CA TRP A 28 7.94 0.40 -4.94
C TRP A 28 9.30 -0.21 -4.66
N THR A 29 10.07 -0.42 -5.72
CA THR A 29 11.47 -0.81 -5.61
C THR A 29 12.34 0.40 -5.94
N GLU A 30 13.27 0.74 -5.05
CA GLU A 30 14.30 1.74 -5.33
C GLU A 30 15.47 1.07 -6.04
N SER A 31 15.64 1.38 -7.32
CA SER A 31 16.80 0.97 -8.11
C SER A 31 17.67 2.21 -8.33
N GLY A 32 18.53 2.50 -7.35
CA GLY A 32 19.42 3.67 -7.38
C GLY A 32 18.65 4.99 -7.33
N ASN A 33 18.64 5.73 -8.43
CA ASN A 33 17.99 7.04 -8.53
C ASN A 33 16.55 6.97 -9.09
N ILE A 34 16.07 5.77 -9.43
CA ILE A 34 14.75 5.57 -10.03
C ILE A 34 13.89 4.74 -9.09
N SER A 35 12.67 5.24 -8.89
CA SER A 35 11.60 4.58 -8.18
C SER A 35 10.69 3.87 -9.17
N THR A 36 10.77 2.55 -9.25
CA THR A 36 9.88 1.75 -10.11
C THR A 36 8.71 1.21 -9.28
N GLY A 37 7.48 1.48 -9.74
CA GLY A 37 6.26 0.94 -9.15
C GLY A 37 5.75 -0.23 -9.98
N ASP A 38 6.00 -1.45 -9.53
CA ASP A 38 5.56 -2.67 -10.23
C ASP A 38 4.17 -3.12 -9.72
N LYS A 39 3.26 -3.47 -10.63
CA LYS A 39 1.90 -3.90 -10.24
C LYS A 39 1.93 -5.36 -9.79
N VAL A 40 1.76 -5.57 -8.48
CA VAL A 40 1.84 -6.90 -7.86
C VAL A 40 0.49 -7.60 -7.82
N ALA A 41 -0.58 -6.84 -7.58
CA ALA A 41 -1.92 -7.37 -7.42
C ALA A 41 -2.97 -6.35 -7.86
N GLU A 42 -4.16 -6.84 -8.18
CA GLU A 42 -5.32 -6.03 -8.53
C GLU A 42 -6.57 -6.63 -7.89
N PHE A 43 -7.37 -5.79 -7.27
CA PHE A 43 -8.55 -6.16 -6.53
C PHE A 43 -9.76 -5.36 -6.99
N PRO A 44 -10.98 -5.92 -6.93
CA PRO A 44 -12.19 -5.18 -7.23
C PRO A 44 -12.49 -4.14 -6.15
N THR A 45 -12.16 -4.42 -4.88
CA THR A 45 -12.48 -3.52 -3.75
C THR A 45 -11.25 -2.87 -3.13
N ARG A 46 -11.50 -1.75 -2.45
CA ARG A 46 -10.47 -1.02 -1.71
C ARG A 46 -10.03 -1.79 -0.47
N GLU A 47 -10.94 -2.45 0.24
CA GLU A 47 -10.61 -3.21 1.45
C GLU A 47 -9.62 -4.32 1.16
N GLU A 48 -9.84 -5.10 0.09
CA GLU A 48 -8.94 -6.19 -0.32
C GLU A 48 -7.55 -5.65 -0.67
N ALA A 49 -7.47 -4.61 -1.50
CA ALA A 49 -6.19 -3.98 -1.84
C ALA A 49 -5.47 -3.41 -0.61
N ARG A 50 -6.23 -2.91 0.38
CA ARG A 50 -5.67 -2.42 1.63
C ARG A 50 -5.16 -3.55 2.52
N GLU A 51 -5.93 -4.62 2.70
CA GLU A 51 -5.50 -5.79 3.48
C GLU A 51 -4.22 -6.38 2.90
N GLU A 52 -4.18 -6.56 1.58
CA GLU A 52 -3.00 -7.04 0.88
C GLU A 52 -1.81 -6.10 1.02
N CYS A 53 -2.03 -4.78 0.86
CA CYS A 53 -0.97 -3.79 1.06
C CYS A 53 -0.42 -3.81 2.50
N TYR A 54 -1.26 -4.03 3.52
CA TYR A 54 -0.80 -4.14 4.90
C TYR A 54 -0.03 -5.45 5.12
N ARG A 55 -0.53 -6.57 4.58
CA ARG A 55 0.16 -7.87 4.60
C ARG A 55 1.55 -7.77 3.96
N LEU A 56 1.66 -7.15 2.79
CA LEU A 56 2.91 -7.00 2.04
C LEU A 56 3.89 -6.02 2.70
N ASN A 57 3.41 -4.95 3.34
CA ASN A 57 4.27 -4.08 4.15
C ASN A 57 4.61 -4.67 5.53
N GLY A 58 4.09 -5.84 5.90
CA GLY A 58 4.26 -6.43 7.23
C GLY A 58 3.58 -5.63 8.34
N TRP A 59 2.59 -4.79 8.01
CA TRP A 59 1.86 -3.98 8.97
C TRP A 59 0.77 -4.81 9.63
N LYS A 60 0.67 -4.73 10.96
CA LYS A 60 -0.47 -5.31 11.66
C LYS A 60 -1.73 -4.55 11.24
N TYR A 61 -2.62 -5.25 10.53
CA TYR A 61 -3.97 -4.77 10.28
C TYR A 61 -4.79 -4.99 11.55
N GLU A 62 -4.69 -4.07 12.50
CA GLU A 62 -5.68 -4.00 13.57
C GLU A 62 -7.01 -3.58 12.94
N LYS A 63 -7.90 -4.55 12.68
CA LYS A 63 -9.33 -4.26 12.69
C LYS A 63 -9.60 -3.74 14.09
N THR A 64 -9.64 -2.41 14.23
CA THR A 64 -10.07 -1.81 15.48
C THR A 64 -11.52 -2.25 15.67
N GLU A 65 -11.71 -3.30 16.46
CA GLU A 65 -12.99 -3.58 17.06
C GLU A 65 -13.21 -2.42 18.03
N ARG A 66 -13.93 -1.40 17.56
CA ARG A 66 -14.50 -0.40 18.47
C ARG A 66 -15.51 -1.17 19.33
N SER A 67 -15.07 -1.68 20.48
CA SER A 67 -15.93 -1.98 21.63
C SER A 67 -16.43 -0.70 22.28
#